data_AF-A0A2D8CA16-F1
#
_entry.id   AF-A0A2D8CA16-F1
#
_cell.length_a   1.000
_cell.length_b   1.000
_cell.length_c   1.000
_cell.angle_alpha   90.00
_cell.angle_beta   90.00
_cell.angle_gamma   90.00
#
_symmetry.space_group_name_H-M   'P 1'
#
loop_
_entity.id
_entity.type
_entity.pdbx_description
1 polymer ?
#
loop_
_entity_poly.entity_id
_entity_poly.type
_entity_poly.pdbx_seq_one_letter_code
_entity_poly.pdbx_strand_id
1 'polypeptide(L)' 'MSLLLSVEEAEFTFIKEKTESTAGNLSVQLDKLEKAGYLAIEKSFRGKRPLTTCKITQKGVKAFEAYVENLKNYIS' A
#
# COMPACT_ATOMS: atom_id res chain seq x y z
N MET A 1 -1.26 -2.74 3.23
CA MET A 1 -0.21 -3.51 2.52
C MET A 1 -0.72 -4.90 2.11
N SER A 2 -1.42 -5.64 2.98
CA SER A 2 -2.07 -6.92 2.64
C SER A 2 -2.94 -6.87 1.38
N LEU A 3 -3.71 -5.80 1.20
CA LEU A 3 -4.53 -5.59 -0.01
C LEU A 3 -3.68 -5.63 -1.30
N LEU A 4 -2.51 -4.99 -1.30
CA LEU A 4 -1.64 -4.88 -2.47
C LEU A 4 -0.82 -6.16 -2.75
N LEU A 5 -0.88 -7.16 -1.87
CA LEU A 5 -0.37 -8.50 -2.16
C LEU A 5 -1.36 -9.32 -2.97
N SER A 6 -2.65 -9.05 -2.80
CA SER A 6 -3.73 -9.70 -3.55
C SER A 6 -4.00 -9.02 -4.89
N VAL A 7 -3.78 -7.70 -4.96
CA VAL A 7 -3.85 -6.91 -6.19
C VAL A 7 -2.52 -6.21 -6.39
N GLU A 8 -1.74 -6.65 -7.37
CA GLU A 8 -0.36 -6.16 -7.61
C GLU A 8 -0.25 -4.63 -7.56
N GLU A 9 -1.29 -3.94 -8.03
CA GLU A 9 -1.47 -2.50 -7.95
C GLU A 9 -2.93 -2.13 -7.64
N ALA A 10 -3.15 -0.95 -7.04
CA ALA A 10 -4.48 -0.42 -6.82
C ALA A 10 -4.50 1.12 -6.76
N GLU A 11 -5.64 1.71 -7.13
CA GLU A 11 -5.87 3.15 -7.02
C GLU A 11 -6.06 3.59 -5.55
N PHE A 12 -5.63 4.80 -5.23
CA PHE A 12 -5.78 5.39 -3.89
C PHE A 12 -7.23 5.33 -3.37
N THR A 13 -8.21 5.62 -4.24
CA THR A 13 -9.64 5.57 -3.93
C THR A 13 -10.10 4.18 -3.55
N PHE A 14 -9.69 3.16 -4.31
CA PHE A 14 -9.99 1.76 -4.01
C PHE A 14 -9.37 1.33 -2.67
N ILE A 15 -8.11 1.68 -2.42
CA ILE A 15 -7.45 1.37 -1.16
C ILE A 15 -8.20 2.03 -0.01
N LYS A 16 -8.53 3.33 -0.14
CA LYS A 16 -9.29 4.09 0.86
C LYS A 16 -10.63 3.43 1.20
N GLU A 17 -11.37 2.99 0.19
CA GLU A 17 -12.66 2.33 0.36
C GLU A 17 -12.50 0.96 1.05
N LYS A 18 -11.53 0.14 0.62
CA LYS A 18 -11.30 -1.19 1.17
C LYS A 18 -10.72 -1.18 2.59
N THR A 19 -10.00 -0.14 2.97
CA THR A 19 -9.43 0.00 4.32
C THR A 19 -10.26 0.92 5.22
N GLU A 20 -11.42 1.38 4.75
CA GLU A 20 -12.32 2.33 5.45
C GLU A 20 -11.57 3.52 6.06
N SER A 21 -10.50 3.95 5.39
CA SER A 21 -9.58 4.95 5.93
C SER A 21 -9.99 6.36 5.52
N THR A 22 -9.59 7.34 6.32
CA THR A 22 -9.65 8.74 5.89
C THR A 22 -8.55 9.03 4.87
N ALA A 23 -8.80 9.96 3.94
CA ALA A 23 -7.83 10.30 2.91
C ALA A 23 -6.50 10.82 3.49
N GLY A 24 -6.56 11.63 4.55
CA GLY A 24 -5.37 12.15 5.23
C GLY A 24 -4.53 11.06 5.85
N ASN A 25 -5.15 10.15 6.62
CA ASN A 25 -4.43 9.03 7.23
C ASN A 25 -3.81 8.12 6.16
N LEU A 26 -4.58 7.76 5.13
CA LEU A 26 -4.09 6.90 4.07
C LEU A 26 -2.91 7.54 3.32
N SER A 27 -2.98 8.83 2.99
CA SER A 27 -1.90 9.54 2.31
C SER A 27 -0.60 9.50 3.10
N VAL A 28 -0.67 9.76 4.42
CA VAL A 28 0.53 9.73 5.28
C VAL A 28 1.12 8.32 5.37
N GLN A 29 0.27 7.29 5.45
CA GLN A 29 0.74 5.91 5.50
C GLN A 29 1.39 5.49 4.18
N LEU A 30 0.75 5.77 3.05
CA LEU A 30 1.30 5.44 1.73
C LEU A 30 2.65 6.14 1.48
N ASP A 31 2.78 7.42 1.84
CA ASP A 31 4.04 8.18 1.73
C ASP A 31 5.16 7.57 2.60
N LYS A 32 4.84 7.12 3.83
CA LYS A 32 5.81 6.41 4.68
C LYS A 32 6.26 5.09 4.07
N LEU A 33 5.32 4.32 3.52
CA LEU A 33 5.61 3.02 2.89
C LEU A 33 6.41 3.18 1.59
N GLU A 34 6.14 4.22 0.82
CA GLU A 34 6.93 4.59 -0.36
C GLU A 34 8.36 5.00 0.04
N LYS A 35 8.52 5.87 1.04
CA LYS A 35 9.85 6.26 1.56
C LYS A 35 10.66 5.07 2.09
N ALA A 36 9.99 4.08 2.68
CA ALA A 36 10.62 2.82 3.08
C ALA A 36 10.98 1.90 1.89
N GLY A 37 10.52 2.22 0.69
CA GLY A 37 10.70 1.45 -0.53
C GLY A 37 9.79 0.22 -0.61
N TYR A 38 8.74 0.16 0.19
CA TYR A 38 7.79 -0.96 0.22
C TYR A 38 6.69 -0.81 -0.84
N LEU A 39 6.36 0.43 -1.20
CA LEU A 39 5.45 0.75 -2.29
C LEU A 39 6.14 1.64 -3.32
N ALA A 40 5.68 1.56 -4.56
CA ALA A 40 5.89 2.58 -5.57
C ALA A 40 4.57 3.33 -5.76
N ILE A 41 4.61 4.67 -5.78
CA ILE A 41 3.44 5.50 -6.05
C ILE A 41 3.62 6.18 -7.40
N GLU A 42 2.67 5.95 -8.31
CA GLU A 42 2.61 6.64 -9.58
C GLU A 42 1.47 7.66 -9.56
N LYS A 43 1.79 8.89 -9.94
CA LYS A 43 0.81 9.97 -10.13
C LYS A 43 0.62 10.20 -11.62
N SER A 44 -0.60 9.98 -12.08
CA SER A 44 -0.99 10.17 -13.48
C SER A 44 -2.28 10.96 -13.55
N PHE A 45 -2.83 11.11 -14.76
CA PHE A 45 -4.12 11.75 -14.97
C PHE A 45 -5.03 10.83 -15.78
N ARG A 46 -6.28 10.69 -15.34
CA ARG A 46 -7.36 10.07 -16.12
C ARG A 46 -8.27 11.18 -16.62
N GLY A 47 -8.00 11.65 -17.84
CA GLY A 47 -8.62 12.87 -18.38
C GLY A 47 -8.16 14.10 -17.59
N LYS A 48 -9.12 14.84 -17.01
CA LYS A 48 -8.84 16.05 -16.20
C LYS A 48 -8.66 15.76 -14.70
N ARG A 49 -8.70 14.50 -14.27
CA ARG A 49 -8.65 14.11 -12.85
C ARG A 49 -7.30 13.50 -12.50
N PRO A 50 -6.64 13.93 -11.41
CA PRO A 50 -5.43 13.27 -10.93
C PRO A 50 -5.76 11.85 -10.47
N LEU A 51 -4.87 10.92 -10.77
CA LEU A 51 -4.94 9.53 -10.39
C LEU A 51 -3.67 9.18 -9.62
N THR A 52 -3.82 8.42 -8.55
CA THR A 52 -2.68 7.91 -7.77
C THR A 52 -2.82 6.40 -7.69
N THR A 53 -1.84 5.71 -8.26
CA THR A 53 -1.76 4.25 -8.29
C THR A 53 -0.64 3.81 -7.37
N CYS A 54 -0.91 2.84 -6.51
CA CYS A 54 0.07 2.29 -5.57
C CYS A 54 0.36 0.85 -5.98
N LYS A 55 1.64 0.50 -6.08
CA LYS A 55 2.11 -0.85 -6.42
C LYS A 55 3.02 -1.37 -5.33
N ILE A 56 2.86 -2.63 -4.91
CA ILE A 56 3.80 -3.22 -3.95
C ILE A 56 5.13 -3.55 -4.64
N THR A 57 6.24 -3.25 -3.97
CA THR A 57 7.57 -3.61 -4.48
C THR A 57 7.99 -4.99 -3.97
N GLN A 58 8.98 -5.60 -4.61
CA GLN A 58 9.59 -6.84 -4.11
C GLN A 58 10.15 -6.69 -2.68
N LYS A 59 10.66 -5.50 -2.32
CA LYS A 59 11.10 -5.20 -0.96
C LYS A 59 9.90 -5.18 0.00
N GLY A 60 8.78 -4.58 -0.40
CA GLY A 60 7.54 -4.55 0.37
C GLY A 60 6.95 -5.94 0.61
N VAL A 61 6.97 -6.80 -0.41
CA VAL A 61 6.52 -8.20 -0.29
C VAL A 61 7.33 -8.92 0.81
N LYS A 62 8.66 -8.91 0.71
CA LYS A 62 9.54 -9.55 1.69
C LYS A 62 9.38 -8.98 3.11
N ALA A 63 9.23 -7.66 3.22
CA ALA A 63 9.00 -7.01 4.51
C ALA A 63 7.67 -7.44 5.15
N PHE A 64 6.62 -7.61 4.35
CA PHE A 64 5.34 -8.10 4.84
C PHE A 64 5.38 -9.58 5.24
N GLU A 65 6.03 -10.43 4.46
CA GLU A 65 6.23 -11.85 4.81
C GLU A 65 6.94 -11.99 6.15
N ALA A 66 8.04 -11.24 6.35
CA ALA A 66 8.75 -11.20 7.63
C ALA A 66 7.87 -10.69 8.78
N TYR A 67 7.02 -9.68 8.52
CA TYR A 67 6.07 -9.19 9.52
C TYR A 67 5.05 -10.27 9.93
N VAL A 68 4.46 -10.99 8.97
CA VAL A 68 3.52 -12.08 9.24
C VAL A 68 4.20 -13.21 10.02
N GLU A 69 5.43 -13.56 9.66
CA GLU A 69 6.19 -14.59 10.36
C GLU A 69 6.48 -14.20 11.82
N ASN A 70 6.89 -12.96 12.04
CA ASN A 70 7.09 -12.43 13.39
C ASN A 70 5.81 -12.42 14.22
N LEU A 71 4.66 -12.10 13.62
CA LEU A 71 3.37 -12.16 14.30
C LEU A 71 3.00 -13.59 14.71
N LYS A 72 3.23 -14.59 13.85
CA LYS A 72 2.98 -15.99 14.19
C LYS A 72 3.81 -16.41 15.41
N ASN A 73 5.10 -16.06 15.41
CA ASN A 73 6.01 -16.36 16.51
C ASN A 73 5.64 -15.67 17.83
N TYR A 74 4.89 -14.56 17.78
CA TYR A 74 4.42 -13.86 18.98
C TYR A 74 3.14 -14.47 19.58
N ILE A 75 2.36 -15.17 18.75
CA ILE A 75 1.06 -15.75 19.14
C ILE A 75 1.19 -17.26 19.45
N SER A 76 2.30 -17.89 19.05
CA SER A 76 2.69 -19.28 19.39
C SER A 76 3.45 -19.35 20.70
#